data_AF-A0A498EFS5-F1
#
_entry.id   AF-A0A498EFS5-F1
#
_cell.length_a   1.000
_cell.length_b   1.000
_cell.length_c   1.000
_cell.angle_alpha   90.00
_cell.angle_beta   90.00
_cell.angle_gamma   90.00
#
_symmetry.space_group_name_H-M   'P 1'
#
loop_
_entity.id
_entity.type
_entity.pdbx_description
1 polymer ?
#
loop_
_entity_poly.entity_id
_entity_poly.type
_entity_poly.pdbx_seq_one_letter_code
_entity_poly.pdbx_strand_id
1 'polypeptide(L)'
;MRRGTVVVLLLVVAVLLPTWYVALHGEPPSEQIEIDQSVTEMRPLQEIVDTPEKLAPSQVGVIVWVALFALVGVLAAVHRFMDTAVRAGPSDEPTVADGGRVGLPWFWTADRWVVEYDDASDAIEGIVAMGGLTILAIVFAALFTGEYLTLARTQYFGVYAAGMFTALALLTVSYYAWFLPHVEVAERRGH
;
A
#
# COMPACT_ATOMS: atom_id res chain seq x y z
N MET A 1 23.01 16.79 5.71
CA MET A 1 22.00 17.04 4.64
C MET A 1 22.64 17.83 3.52
N ARG A 2 22.52 17.40 2.26
CA ARG A 2 23.08 18.14 1.10
C ARG A 2 22.26 19.42 0.89
N ARG A 3 22.90 20.53 0.47
CA ARG A 3 22.21 21.82 0.24
C ARG A 3 20.96 21.69 -0.63
N GLY A 4 20.98 20.79 -1.62
CA GLY A 4 19.82 20.49 -2.46
C GLY A 4 18.62 19.95 -1.68
N THR A 5 18.84 19.08 -0.69
CA THR A 5 17.75 18.55 0.15
C THR A 5 17.06 19.66 0.93
N VAL A 6 17.82 20.63 1.44
CA VAL A 6 17.28 21.77 2.19
C VAL A 6 16.43 22.66 1.28
N VAL A 7 16.90 22.93 0.06
CA VAL A 7 16.15 23.71 -0.94
C VAL A 7 14.83 23.03 -1.31
N VAL A 8 14.86 21.72 -1.55
CA VAL A 8 13.64 20.94 -1.85
C VAL A 8 12.65 21.01 -0.69
N LEU A 9 13.14 20.83 0.54
CA LEU A 9 12.29 20.83 1.74
C LEU A 9 11.65 22.22 1.96
N LEU A 10 12.41 23.30 1.75
CA LEU A 10 11.89 24.67 1.79
C LEU A 10 10.83 24.92 0.71
N LEU A 11 11.04 24.42 -0.52
CA LEU A 11 10.08 24.55 -1.61
C LEU A 11 8.78 23.81 -1.30
N VAL A 12 8.89 22.57 -0.80
CA VAL A 12 7.74 21.76 -0.38
C VAL A 12 6.95 22.48 0.72
N VAL A 13 7.63 23.00 1.74
CA VAL A 13 6.98 23.75 2.83
C VAL A 13 6.32 25.01 2.28
N ALA A 14 7.00 25.80 1.45
CA ALA A 14 6.45 27.04 0.89
C ALA A 14 5.17 26.82 0.06
N VAL A 15 5.04 25.67 -0.62
CA VAL A 15 3.84 25.31 -1.41
C VAL A 15 2.74 24.73 -0.53
N LEU A 16 3.08 23.88 0.45
CA LEU A 16 2.08 23.20 1.26
C LEU A 16 1.49 24.10 2.36
N LEU A 17 2.30 24.91 3.02
CA LEU A 17 1.89 25.69 4.20
C LEU A 17 0.67 26.60 3.93
N PRO A 18 0.58 27.35 2.80
CA PRO A 18 -0.60 28.15 2.49
C PRO A 18 -1.87 27.32 2.35
N THR A 19 -1.78 26.16 1.69
CA THR A 19 -2.92 25.26 1.47
C THR A 19 -3.45 24.71 2.81
N TRP A 20 -2.54 24.30 3.69
CA TRP A 20 -2.87 23.81 5.03
C TRP A 20 -3.46 24.90 5.92
N TYR A 21 -2.92 26.12 5.84
CA TYR A 21 -3.46 27.27 6.58
C TYR A 21 -4.91 27.57 6.20
N VAL A 22 -5.24 27.59 4.90
CA VAL A 22 -6.61 27.80 4.42
C VAL A 22 -7.52 26.65 4.84
N ALA A 23 -7.05 25.40 4.75
CA ALA A 23 -7.82 24.23 5.15
C ALA A 23 -8.22 24.24 6.64
N LEU A 24 -7.34 24.75 7.53
CA LEU A 24 -7.61 24.88 8.96
C LEU A 24 -8.66 25.95 9.31
N HIS A 25 -8.81 26.98 8.47
CA HIS A 25 -9.75 28.08 8.74
C HIS A 25 -11.13 27.86 8.12
N GLY A 26 -11.24 26.99 7.12
CA GLY A 26 -12.52 26.48 6.60
C GLY A 26 -13.44 27.54 5.98
N GLU A 27 -14.57 27.08 5.48
CA GLU A 27 -15.68 27.92 5.01
C GLU A 27 -16.72 28.03 6.14
N PRO A 28 -17.39 29.18 6.35
CA PRO A 28 -18.40 29.31 7.39
C PRO A 28 -19.53 28.29 7.20
N PRO A 29 -20.09 27.73 8.30
CA PRO A 29 -21.06 26.65 8.21
C PRO A 29 -22.29 27.10 7.40
N SER A 30 -22.55 26.41 6.29
CA SER A 30 -23.79 26.58 5.53
C SER A 30 -24.93 25.82 6.20
N GLU A 31 -26.15 26.31 6.06
CA GLU A 31 -27.37 25.72 6.61
C GLU A 31 -27.45 24.20 6.33
N GLN A 32 -27.53 23.42 7.41
CA GLN A 32 -27.60 21.96 7.37
C GLN A 32 -29.06 21.55 7.12
N ILE A 33 -29.28 20.70 6.11
CA ILE A 33 -30.59 20.12 5.86
C ILE A 33 -30.63 18.77 6.58
N GLU A 34 -30.95 18.79 7.86
CA GLU A 34 -31.09 17.57 8.64
C GLU A 34 -32.40 16.86 8.26
N ILE A 35 -32.33 15.53 8.11
CA ILE A 35 -33.54 14.72 7.90
C ILE A 35 -34.31 14.69 9.21
N ASP A 36 -35.60 15.05 9.16
CA ASP A 36 -36.49 15.04 10.33
C ASP A 36 -36.62 13.62 10.91
N GLN A 37 -35.89 13.37 12.00
CA GLN A 37 -35.85 12.07 12.69
C GLN A 37 -37.15 11.76 13.47
N SER A 38 -38.13 12.67 13.49
CA SER A 38 -39.45 12.38 14.07
C SER A 38 -40.30 11.45 13.19
N VAL A 39 -39.95 11.32 11.90
CA VAL A 39 -40.71 10.52 10.91
C VAL A 39 -40.05 9.17 10.63
N THR A 40 -38.75 9.03 10.88
CA THR A 40 -38.03 7.77 10.66
C THR A 40 -36.85 7.60 11.62
N GLU A 41 -36.65 6.37 12.10
CA GLU A 41 -35.44 5.98 12.86
C GLU A 41 -34.24 5.70 11.94
N MET A 42 -34.42 5.75 10.61
CA MET A 42 -33.33 5.59 9.66
C MET A 42 -32.35 6.77 9.78
N ARG A 43 -31.08 6.47 10.04
CA ARG A 43 -29.98 7.42 10.02
C ARG A 43 -29.04 7.15 8.84
N PRO A 44 -29.47 7.41 7.60
CA PRO A 44 -28.66 7.13 6.41
C PRO A 44 -27.38 7.98 6.34
N LEU A 45 -27.37 9.11 7.05
CA LEU A 45 -26.24 10.04 7.17
C LEU A 45 -25.40 9.82 8.43
N GLN A 46 -25.66 8.76 9.22
CA GLN A 46 -24.83 8.50 10.39
C GLN A 46 -23.46 8.05 9.93
N GLU A 47 -22.45 8.89 10.14
CA GLU A 47 -21.06 8.57 9.83
C GLU A 47 -20.37 7.88 11.02
N ILE A 48 -19.24 7.21 10.75
CA ILE A 48 -18.45 6.54 11.81
C ILE A 48 -17.76 7.58 12.70
N VAL A 49 -17.37 8.69 12.08
CA VAL A 49 -16.75 9.86 12.68
C VAL A 49 -17.55 11.03 12.14
N ASP A 50 -17.84 12.04 12.97
CA ASP A 50 -18.44 13.28 12.48
C ASP A 50 -17.50 13.91 11.46
N THR A 51 -17.79 13.72 10.18
CA THR A 51 -17.08 14.39 9.10
C THR A 51 -17.94 15.51 8.51
N PRO A 52 -17.32 16.61 8.06
CA PRO A 52 -18.09 17.71 7.51
C PRO A 52 -18.74 17.31 6.19
N GLU A 53 -20.05 17.55 6.05
CA GLU A 53 -20.83 17.26 4.83
C GLU A 53 -20.29 17.99 3.58
N LYS A 54 -19.58 19.10 3.79
CA LYS A 54 -18.91 19.87 2.73
C LYS A 54 -17.44 20.04 3.06
N LEU A 55 -16.61 19.68 2.08
CA LEU A 55 -15.18 19.95 2.10
C LEU A 55 -14.86 21.11 1.17
N ALA A 56 -14.19 22.14 1.69
CA ALA A 56 -13.63 23.19 0.85
C ALA A 56 -12.56 22.60 -0.08
N PRO A 57 -12.35 23.12 -1.30
CA PRO A 57 -11.33 22.60 -2.22
C PRO A 57 -9.92 22.51 -1.61
N SER A 58 -9.57 23.44 -0.72
CA SER A 58 -8.30 23.43 0.04
C SER A 58 -8.21 22.25 1.02
N GLN A 59 -9.31 21.87 1.67
CA GLN A 59 -9.38 20.74 2.59
C GLN A 59 -9.24 19.42 1.84
N VAL A 60 -9.90 19.29 0.68
CA VAL A 60 -9.75 18.11 -0.20
C VAL A 60 -8.28 17.95 -0.60
N GLY A 61 -7.61 19.04 -1.00
CA GLY A 61 -6.19 19.01 -1.33
C GLY A 61 -5.32 18.49 -0.19
N VAL A 62 -5.54 18.97 1.04
CA VAL A 62 -4.80 18.50 2.22
C VAL A 62 -5.05 17.02 2.50
N ILE A 63 -6.30 16.57 2.47
CA ILE A 63 -6.67 15.16 2.69
C ILE A 63 -5.97 14.26 1.67
N VAL A 64 -5.98 14.65 0.39
CA VAL A 64 -5.29 13.90 -0.67
C VAL A 64 -3.79 13.84 -0.42
N TRP A 65 -3.15 14.94 -0.01
CA TRP A 65 -1.73 14.94 0.33
C TRP A 65 -1.41 14.00 1.49
N VAL A 66 -2.22 14.02 2.56
CA VAL A 66 -2.05 13.12 3.70
C VAL A 66 -2.18 11.66 3.25
N ALA A 67 -3.19 11.34 2.43
CA ALA A 67 -3.39 10.00 1.90
C ALA A 67 -2.21 9.54 1.02
N LEU A 68 -1.69 10.42 0.15
CA LEU A 68 -0.53 10.12 -0.69
C LEU A 68 0.75 9.92 0.13
N PHE A 69 1.01 10.75 1.14
CA PHE A 69 2.15 10.56 2.04
C PHE A 69 2.04 9.27 2.85
N ALA A 70 0.86 8.95 3.36
CA ALA A 70 0.61 7.67 4.02
C ALA A 70 0.88 6.49 3.07
N LEU A 71 0.42 6.58 1.82
CA LEU A 71 0.68 5.56 0.80
C LEU A 71 2.19 5.39 0.53
N VAL A 72 2.93 6.49 0.39
CA VAL A 72 4.40 6.44 0.25
C VAL A 72 5.05 5.78 1.45
N GLY A 73 4.58 6.08 2.67
CA GLY A 73 5.05 5.45 3.90
C GLY A 73 4.81 3.93 3.92
N VAL A 74 3.60 3.50 3.53
CA VAL A 74 3.25 2.08 3.40
C VAL A 74 4.13 1.39 2.36
N LEU A 75 4.32 1.99 1.19
CA LEU A 75 5.18 1.44 0.13
C LEU A 75 6.64 1.32 0.60
N ALA A 76 7.17 2.33 1.30
CA ALA A 76 8.51 2.27 1.86
C ALA A 76 8.65 1.18 2.92
N ALA A 77 7.64 0.99 3.77
CA ALA A 77 7.61 -0.09 4.75
C ALA A 77 7.58 -1.47 4.09
N VAL A 78 6.75 -1.65 3.05
CA VAL A 78 6.68 -2.88 2.25
C VAL A 78 8.01 -3.17 1.57
N HIS A 79 8.64 -2.16 0.94
CA HIS A 79 9.93 -2.32 0.29
C HIS A 79 11.01 -2.74 1.28
N ARG A 80 11.08 -2.08 2.44
CA ARG A 80 12.02 -2.44 3.50
C ARG A 80 11.77 -3.85 4.02
N PHE A 81 10.49 -4.21 4.19
CA PHE A 81 10.09 -5.55 4.61
C PHE A 81 10.58 -6.59 3.60
N MET A 82 10.33 -6.38 2.30
CA MET A 82 10.82 -7.25 1.24
C MET A 82 12.34 -7.35 1.20
N ASP A 83 13.05 -6.22 1.30
CA ASP A 83 14.52 -6.24 1.33
C ASP A 83 15.05 -7.05 2.52
N THR A 84 14.35 -7.05 3.66
CA THR A 84 14.76 -7.78 4.87
C THR A 84 14.37 -9.27 4.83
N ALA A 85 13.20 -9.58 4.25
CA ALA A 85 12.66 -10.93 4.19
C ALA A 85 13.25 -11.74 3.03
N VAL A 86 13.47 -11.12 1.87
CA VAL A 86 14.04 -11.74 0.67
C VAL A 86 15.55 -11.81 0.75
N ARG A 87 16.23 -10.77 1.24
CA ARG A 87 17.66 -10.82 1.52
C ARG A 87 17.84 -11.17 2.98
N ALA A 88 17.71 -12.45 3.32
CA ALA A 88 18.30 -12.93 4.57
C ALA A 88 19.75 -12.44 4.59
N GLY A 89 20.12 -11.70 5.64
CA GLY A 89 21.34 -10.89 5.68
C GLY A 89 22.60 -11.66 5.26
N PRO A 90 23.67 -10.95 4.86
CA PRO A 90 24.85 -11.56 4.27
C PRO A 90 25.24 -12.78 5.08
N SER A 91 25.08 -13.97 4.50
CA SER A 91 25.83 -15.11 4.97
C SER A 91 27.28 -14.66 4.90
N ASP A 92 27.96 -14.58 6.04
CA ASP A 92 29.39 -14.22 6.11
C ASP A 92 30.27 -15.19 5.30
N GLU A 93 29.68 -16.25 4.75
CA GLU A 93 30.26 -17.06 3.70
C GLU A 93 29.77 -16.58 2.31
N PRO A 94 30.65 -16.08 1.44
CA PRO A 94 30.31 -15.92 0.04
C PRO A 94 29.93 -17.30 -0.49
N THR A 95 28.67 -17.48 -0.86
CA THR A 95 28.22 -18.63 -1.63
C THR A 95 28.95 -18.61 -2.97
N VAL A 96 30.08 -19.30 -3.02
CA VAL A 96 30.82 -19.52 -4.25
C VAL A 96 29.90 -20.31 -5.17
N ALA A 97 29.41 -19.68 -6.23
CA ALA A 97 28.67 -20.36 -7.28
C ALA A 97 29.50 -21.57 -7.75
N ASP A 98 28.93 -22.76 -7.61
CA ASP A 98 29.49 -24.06 -7.95
C ASP A 98 29.67 -24.29 -9.47
N GLY A 99 29.58 -23.22 -10.27
CA GLY A 99 29.59 -23.29 -11.73
C GLY A 99 28.35 -24.00 -12.31
N GLY A 100 27.35 -24.30 -11.49
CA GLY A 100 26.07 -24.84 -11.91
C GLY A 100 25.29 -23.79 -12.71
N ARG A 101 24.77 -24.18 -13.87
CA ARG A 101 23.79 -23.35 -14.60
C ARG A 101 22.46 -23.45 -13.88
N VAL A 102 22.18 -22.53 -12.97
CA VAL A 102 20.87 -22.42 -12.31
C VAL A 102 19.91 -21.64 -13.22
N GLY A 103 18.69 -22.13 -13.37
CA GLY A 103 17.62 -21.46 -14.13
C GLY A 103 17.37 -21.96 -15.55
N LEU A 104 16.37 -21.36 -16.20
CA LEU A 104 15.95 -21.65 -17.57
C LEU A 104 16.99 -21.23 -18.62
N PRO A 105 17.00 -21.84 -19.82
CA PRO A 105 18.00 -21.58 -20.85
C PRO A 105 18.15 -20.10 -21.28
N TRP A 106 17.12 -19.28 -21.09
CA TRP A 106 17.13 -17.86 -21.46
C TRP A 106 17.79 -16.94 -20.42
N PHE A 107 18.15 -17.44 -19.23
CA PHE A 107 19.00 -16.72 -18.28
C PHE A 107 20.48 -16.72 -18.69
N TRP A 108 20.86 -17.64 -19.58
CA TRP A 108 22.23 -17.87 -20.01
C TRP A 108 22.36 -17.58 -21.49
N THR A 109 22.94 -16.44 -21.85
CA THR A 109 23.33 -16.10 -23.22
C THR A 109 24.79 -15.63 -23.24
N ALA A 110 25.35 -15.35 -24.42
CA ALA A 110 26.72 -14.84 -24.53
C ALA A 110 26.92 -13.52 -23.74
N ASP A 111 25.85 -12.75 -23.59
CA ASP A 111 25.85 -11.43 -22.96
C ASP A 111 25.07 -11.40 -21.64
N ARG A 112 24.48 -12.52 -21.19
CA ARG A 112 23.63 -12.58 -19.99
C ARG A 112 23.95 -13.80 -19.14
N TRP A 113 24.14 -13.59 -17.83
CA TRP A 113 24.38 -14.67 -16.88
C TRP A 113 23.79 -14.35 -15.51
N VAL A 114 23.49 -15.40 -14.73
CA VAL A 114 23.04 -15.26 -13.34
C VAL A 114 24.25 -14.92 -12.47
N VAL A 115 24.15 -13.85 -11.69
CA VAL A 115 25.17 -13.39 -10.73
C VAL A 115 24.92 -14.01 -9.37
N GLU A 116 23.66 -14.00 -8.94
CA GLU A 116 23.25 -14.45 -7.63
C GLU A 116 21.90 -15.17 -7.76
N TYR A 117 21.78 -16.28 -7.06
CA TYR A 117 20.55 -17.05 -6.93
C TYR A 117 20.34 -17.31 -5.44
N ASP A 118 19.20 -16.87 -4.92
CA ASP A 118 18.73 -17.25 -3.60
C ASP A 118 17.45 -18.07 -3.76
N ASP A 119 17.40 -19.22 -3.07
CA ASP A 119 16.27 -20.12 -3.20
C ASP A 119 15.05 -19.58 -2.44
N ALA A 120 13.86 -20.06 -2.79
CA ALA A 120 12.67 -19.70 -2.04
C ALA A 120 12.80 -20.22 -0.60
N SER A 121 12.55 -19.35 0.39
CA SER A 121 12.66 -19.71 1.80
C SER A 121 11.69 -20.81 2.24
N ASP A 122 10.53 -20.92 1.57
CA ASP A 122 9.40 -21.80 1.91
C ASP A 122 9.03 -21.78 3.40
N ALA A 123 9.25 -20.65 4.06
CA ALA A 123 9.10 -20.51 5.50
C ALA A 123 7.64 -20.62 5.95
N ILE A 124 7.41 -21.20 7.12
CA ILE A 124 6.05 -21.39 7.67
C ILE A 124 5.35 -20.05 7.93
N GLU A 125 6.10 -19.01 8.24
CA GLU A 125 5.62 -17.63 8.37
C GLU A 125 4.93 -17.15 7.10
N GLY A 126 5.49 -17.47 5.92
CA GLY A 126 4.90 -17.15 4.64
C GLY A 126 3.55 -17.84 4.42
N ILE A 127 3.43 -19.11 4.82
CA ILE A 127 2.18 -19.88 4.74
C ILE A 127 1.11 -19.24 5.66
N VAL A 128 1.48 -18.91 6.89
CA VAL A 128 0.57 -18.28 7.86
C VAL A 128 0.13 -16.90 7.37
N ALA A 129 1.05 -16.08 6.86
CA ALA A 129 0.74 -14.77 6.31
C ALA A 129 -0.21 -14.86 5.11
N MET A 130 0.08 -15.72 4.14
CA MET A 130 -0.76 -15.95 2.96
C MET A 130 -2.15 -16.46 3.34
N GLY A 131 -2.22 -17.46 4.22
CA GLY A 131 -3.49 -18.02 4.70
C GLY A 131 -4.34 -16.98 5.44
N GLY A 132 -3.72 -16.22 6.35
CA GLY A 132 -4.38 -15.15 7.09
C GLY A 132 -4.90 -14.04 6.18
N LEU A 133 -4.08 -13.58 5.23
CA LEU A 133 -4.48 -12.55 4.25
C LEU A 133 -5.59 -13.04 3.31
N THR A 134 -5.58 -14.32 2.94
CA THR A 134 -6.65 -14.92 2.13
C THR A 134 -7.96 -14.91 2.90
N ILE A 135 -7.96 -15.36 4.16
CA ILE A 135 -9.15 -15.34 5.02
C ILE A 135 -9.65 -13.90 5.18
N LEU A 136 -8.75 -12.95 5.43
CA LEU A 136 -9.09 -11.54 5.58
C LEU A 136 -9.73 -10.96 4.30
N ALA A 137 -9.18 -11.28 3.13
CA ALA A 137 -9.75 -10.87 1.85
C ALA A 137 -11.17 -11.44 1.65
N ILE A 138 -11.38 -12.72 2.00
CA ILE A 138 -12.70 -13.36 1.92
C ILE A 138 -13.70 -12.70 2.87
N VAL A 139 -13.30 -12.42 4.11
CA VAL A 139 -14.15 -11.74 5.11
C VAL A 139 -14.57 -10.37 4.60
N PHE A 140 -13.63 -9.55 4.12
CA PHE A 140 -13.96 -8.24 3.57
C PHE A 140 -14.82 -8.33 2.30
N ALA A 141 -14.57 -9.29 1.41
CA ALA A 141 -15.42 -9.53 0.24
C ALA A 141 -16.85 -9.93 0.62
N ALA A 142 -17.01 -10.75 1.66
CA ALA A 142 -18.31 -11.15 2.17
C ALA A 142 -19.06 -9.98 2.81
N LEU A 143 -18.37 -9.15 3.62
CA LEU A 143 -18.95 -7.93 4.19
C LEU A 143 -19.36 -6.93 3.10
N PHE A 144 -18.48 -6.70 2.13
CA PHE A 144 -18.73 -5.86 0.96
C PHE A 144 -19.96 -6.33 0.18
N THR A 145 -20.05 -7.63 -0.09
CA THR A 145 -21.18 -8.24 -0.81
C THR A 145 -22.47 -8.17 0.02
N GLY A 146 -22.39 -8.47 1.31
CA GLY A 146 -23.52 -8.41 2.23
C GLY A 146 -24.12 -7.01 2.27
N GLU A 147 -23.27 -5.99 2.36
CA GLU A 147 -23.71 -4.60 2.35
C GLU A 147 -24.22 -4.16 0.96
N TYR A 148 -23.57 -4.58 -0.12
CA TYR A 148 -24.02 -4.33 -1.50
C TYR A 148 -25.46 -4.82 -1.74
N LEU A 149 -25.78 -6.01 -1.23
CA LEU A 149 -27.09 -6.63 -1.40
C LEU A 149 -28.17 -6.03 -0.47
N THR A 150 -27.77 -5.27 0.56
CA THR A 150 -28.70 -4.53 1.42
C THR A 150 -28.88 -3.10 0.92
N LEU A 151 -30.08 -2.77 0.42
CA LEU A 151 -30.42 -1.45 -0.12
C LEU A 151 -30.42 -0.28 0.91
N ALA A 152 -30.15 -0.55 2.19
CA ALA A 152 -30.44 0.38 3.29
C ALA A 152 -29.20 0.94 4.01
N ARG A 153 -28.00 0.43 3.76
CA ARG A 153 -26.79 0.87 4.47
C ARG A 153 -25.59 0.68 3.54
N THR A 154 -24.98 1.77 3.06
CA THR A 154 -23.77 1.75 2.21
C THR A 154 -22.57 2.37 2.92
N GLN A 155 -22.66 2.50 4.24
CA GLN A 155 -21.77 3.27 5.10
C GLN A 155 -20.34 2.67 5.13
N TYR A 156 -20.20 1.35 5.01
CA TYR A 156 -18.91 0.67 5.17
C TYR A 156 -18.32 0.15 3.86
N PHE A 157 -18.98 0.43 2.74
CA PHE A 157 -18.61 -0.11 1.44
C PHE A 157 -17.15 0.17 1.06
N GLY A 158 -16.71 1.42 1.28
CA GLY A 158 -15.33 1.83 1.03
C GLY A 158 -14.32 1.14 1.94
N VAL A 159 -14.67 0.93 3.21
CA VAL A 159 -13.80 0.25 4.20
C VAL A 159 -13.61 -1.21 3.81
N TYR A 160 -14.70 -1.90 3.44
CA TYR A 160 -14.62 -3.29 3.04
C TYR A 160 -13.88 -3.46 1.72
N ALA A 161 -14.11 -2.59 0.73
CA ALA A 161 -13.34 -2.59 -0.51
C ALA A 161 -11.84 -2.36 -0.24
N ALA A 162 -11.50 -1.35 0.54
CA ALA A 162 -10.11 -1.04 0.88
C ALA A 162 -9.44 -2.20 1.61
N GLY A 163 -10.11 -2.81 2.59
CA GLY A 163 -9.61 -3.98 3.32
C GLY A 163 -9.37 -5.17 2.40
N MET A 164 -10.31 -5.47 1.50
CA MET A 164 -10.19 -6.55 0.51
C MET A 164 -9.00 -6.33 -0.43
N PHE A 165 -8.90 -5.16 -1.07
CA PHE A 165 -7.81 -4.87 -2.01
C PHE A 165 -6.44 -4.80 -1.32
N THR A 166 -6.39 -4.28 -0.10
CA THR A 166 -5.14 -4.25 0.69
C THR A 166 -4.70 -5.67 1.05
N ALA A 167 -5.63 -6.55 1.47
CA ALA A 167 -5.32 -7.94 1.74
C ALA A 167 -4.80 -8.67 0.50
N LEU A 168 -5.41 -8.45 -0.66
CA LEU A 168 -4.94 -9.02 -1.95
C LEU A 168 -3.56 -8.49 -2.37
N ALA A 169 -3.30 -7.19 -2.19
CA ALA A 169 -2.01 -6.59 -2.48
C ALA A 169 -0.91 -7.17 -1.57
N LEU A 170 -1.18 -7.27 -0.26
CA LEU A 170 -0.24 -7.85 0.70
C LEU A 170 -0.04 -9.35 0.48
N LEU A 171 -1.04 -10.06 -0.04
CA LEU A 171 -0.91 -11.47 -0.44
C LEU A 171 0.09 -11.60 -1.59
N THR A 172 0.05 -10.68 -2.56
CA THR A 172 1.06 -10.63 -3.64
C THR A 172 2.46 -10.35 -3.10
N VAL A 173 2.60 -9.41 -2.17
CA VAL A 173 3.87 -9.11 -1.50
C VAL A 173 4.40 -10.32 -0.74
N SER A 174 3.52 -11.01 -0.01
CA SER A 174 3.88 -12.20 0.78
C SER A 174 4.33 -13.35 -0.12
N TYR A 175 3.63 -13.58 -1.24
CA TYR A 175 4.06 -14.56 -2.22
C TYR A 175 5.46 -14.27 -2.75
N TYR A 176 5.71 -13.01 -3.14
CA TYR A 176 7.02 -12.58 -3.63
C TYR A 176 8.12 -12.72 -2.56
N ALA A 177 7.79 -12.44 -1.30
CA ALA A 177 8.78 -12.42 -0.22
C ALA A 177 9.25 -13.81 0.20
N TRP A 178 8.38 -14.83 0.19
CA TRP A 178 8.70 -16.14 0.78
C TRP A 178 8.77 -17.30 -0.23
N PHE A 179 8.05 -17.20 -1.35
CA PHE A 179 7.84 -18.33 -2.28
C PHE A 179 8.40 -18.08 -3.68
N LEU A 180 8.91 -16.88 -3.97
CA LEU A 180 9.58 -16.59 -5.22
C LEU A 180 11.10 -16.58 -4.99
N PRO A 181 11.88 -17.37 -5.75
CA PRO A 181 13.34 -17.32 -5.65
C PRO A 181 13.87 -15.98 -6.15
N HIS A 182 14.92 -15.47 -5.51
CA HIS A 182 15.59 -14.25 -5.94
C HIS A 182 16.66 -14.60 -6.97
N VAL A 183 16.64 -13.91 -8.12
CA VAL A 183 17.58 -14.15 -9.21
C VAL A 183 18.15 -12.82 -9.69
N GLU A 184 19.43 -12.60 -9.45
CA GLU A 184 20.16 -11.46 -10.00
C GLU A 184 20.83 -11.84 -11.31
N VAL A 185 20.55 -11.08 -12.36
CA VAL A 185 21.04 -11.36 -13.71
C VAL A 185 21.84 -10.17 -14.19
N ALA A 186 23.10 -10.40 -14.52
CA ALA A 186 23.91 -9.43 -15.24
C ALA A 186 23.66 -9.58 -16.73
N GLU A 187 23.46 -8.44 -17.39
CA GLU A 187 23.34 -8.35 -18.84
C GLU A 187 24.31 -7.30 -19.36
N ARG A 188 25.22 -7.73 -20.23
CA ARG A 188 26.09 -6.84 -20.98
C ARG A 188 25.26 -6.17 -22.07
N ARG A 189 24.98 -4.88 -21.90
CA ARG A 189 24.35 -4.05 -22.92
C ARG A 189 25.44 -3.30 -23.68
N GLY A 190 25.42 -3.44 -25.01
CA GLY A 190 26.40 -2.78 -25.88
C GLY A 190 26.25 -1.26 -25.83
N HIS A 191 27.19 -0.59 -25.17
CA HIS A 191 27.54 0.81 -25.36
C HIS A 191 29.04 0.89 -25.60
#